data_AF-A0A540WSD8-F1
#
_entry.id   AF-A0A540WSD8-F1
#
_cell.length_a   1.000
_cell.length_b   1.000
_cell.length_c   1.000
_cell.angle_alpha   90.00
_cell.angle_beta   90.00
_cell.angle_gamma   90.00
#
_symmetry.space_group_name_H-M   'P 1'
#
loop_
_entity.id
_entity.type
_entity.pdbx_description
1 polymer ?
#
loop_
_entity_poly.entity_id
_entity_poly.type
_entity_poly.pdbx_seq_one_letter_code
_entity_poly.pdbx_strand_id
1 'polypeptide(L)'
;MRAPGSRILSVLLLALCGAAGAADFVGADSCKGCHPEAYEAWMQSKHARAVSSLSEQQQKDGRCLSCHSPDQVAQTQASVSCETCHGGGQYYSPEYVMKDPELARLVGLVDPSEKQCRSCHDASSPSLRPFDFKESLKAIDHWSAERARRAARTEAPATPPSTAKK
;
A
#
# COMPACT_ATOMS: atom_id res chain seq x y z
N MET A 1 -16.27 -38.72 57.25
CA MET A 1 -16.65 -38.35 55.87
C MET A 1 -16.72 -36.83 55.76
N ARG A 2 -15.72 -36.18 55.12
CA ARG A 2 -15.75 -34.83 54.52
C ARG A 2 -14.33 -34.51 54.04
N ALA A 3 -14.14 -34.45 52.73
CA ALA A 3 -12.87 -34.12 52.09
C ALA A 3 -12.68 -32.59 52.03
N PRO A 4 -11.46 -32.06 52.24
CA PRO A 4 -11.15 -30.66 51.94
C PRO A 4 -10.92 -30.48 50.43
N GLY A 5 -11.78 -29.66 49.81
CA GLY A 5 -11.72 -29.33 48.39
C GLY A 5 -10.46 -28.54 48.03
N SER A 6 -9.65 -29.13 47.16
CA SER A 6 -8.52 -28.50 46.47
C SER A 6 -9.03 -27.33 45.64
N ARG A 7 -8.76 -26.10 46.08
CA ARG A 7 -8.93 -24.89 45.27
C ARG A 7 -7.75 -24.79 44.30
N ILE A 8 -7.74 -25.64 43.29
CA ILE A 8 -6.83 -25.50 42.13
C ILE A 8 -7.71 -25.61 40.90
N LEU A 9 -8.26 -24.49 40.43
CA LEU A 9 -8.43 -24.26 39.01
C LEU A 9 -8.88 -22.83 38.74
N SER A 10 -8.36 -22.29 37.64
CA SER A 10 -8.86 -21.11 36.92
C SER A 10 -8.31 -19.79 37.41
N VAL A 11 -7.17 -19.35 36.84
CA VAL A 11 -7.10 -18.19 35.93
C VAL A 11 -5.78 -18.31 35.16
N LEU A 12 -5.79 -18.93 33.98
CA LEU A 12 -4.73 -18.76 32.99
C LEU A 12 -5.35 -18.90 31.59
N LEU A 13 -6.21 -17.94 31.24
CA LEU A 13 -6.84 -17.85 29.92
C LEU A 13 -6.85 -16.40 29.43
N LEU A 14 -5.67 -15.80 29.30
CA LEU A 14 -5.47 -14.54 28.58
C LEU A 14 -4.14 -14.60 27.81
N ALA A 15 -4.11 -15.39 26.74
CA ALA A 15 -2.97 -15.41 25.84
C ALA A 15 -3.34 -15.88 24.42
N LEU A 16 -4.37 -15.29 23.81
CA LEU A 16 -4.57 -15.34 22.35
C LEU A 16 -5.26 -14.06 21.86
N CYS A 17 -4.65 -12.89 22.10
CA CYS A 17 -4.78 -11.83 21.10
C CYS A 17 -3.90 -12.29 19.93
N GLY A 18 -4.52 -12.89 18.92
CA GLY A 18 -3.84 -13.26 17.69
C GLY A 18 -3.07 -12.06 17.16
N ALA A 19 -1.81 -12.26 16.81
CA ALA A 19 -1.07 -11.28 16.04
C ALA A 19 -1.87 -11.04 14.76
N ALA A 20 -2.48 -9.86 14.64
CA ALA A 20 -2.95 -9.38 13.36
C ALA A 20 -1.70 -9.24 12.48
N GLY A 21 -1.45 -10.26 11.66
CA GLY A 21 -0.37 -10.22 10.69
C GLY A 21 -0.55 -9.03 9.77
N ALA A 22 0.56 -8.41 9.37
CA ALA A 22 0.54 -7.42 8.29
C ALA A 22 -0.15 -8.04 7.06
N ALA A 23 -0.88 -7.21 6.32
CA ALA A 23 -1.59 -7.70 5.15
C ALA A 23 -0.63 -8.23 4.09
N ASP A 24 -0.95 -9.38 3.48
CA ASP A 24 -0.16 -9.89 2.35
C ASP A 24 -0.31 -8.97 1.14
N PHE A 25 0.76 -8.97 0.36
CA PHE A 25 0.85 -8.19 -0.86
C PHE A 25 0.25 -9.00 -2.01
N VAL A 26 -0.58 -8.34 -2.82
CA VAL A 26 -1.17 -8.92 -4.03
C VAL A 26 -0.38 -8.58 -5.29
N GLY A 27 0.61 -7.68 -5.16
CA GLY A 27 1.49 -7.24 -6.24
C GLY A 27 0.87 -6.16 -7.12
N ALA A 28 1.73 -5.31 -7.69
CA ALA A 28 1.33 -4.16 -8.50
C ALA A 28 0.48 -4.54 -9.73
N ASP A 29 0.73 -5.71 -10.34
CA ASP A 29 -0.04 -6.20 -11.49
C ASP A 29 -1.54 -6.40 -11.15
N SER A 30 -1.85 -6.82 -9.92
CA SER A 30 -3.23 -6.98 -9.46
C SER A 30 -3.95 -5.62 -9.39
N CYS A 31 -3.24 -4.55 -9.06
CA CYS A 31 -3.77 -3.19 -9.02
C CYS A 31 -4.14 -2.64 -10.41
N LYS A 32 -3.42 -3.07 -11.45
CA LYS A 32 -3.59 -2.60 -12.84
C LYS A 32 -5.00 -2.79 -13.38
N GLY A 33 -5.69 -3.86 -12.97
CA GLY A 33 -7.04 -4.18 -13.46
C GLY A 33 -8.06 -3.08 -13.19
N CYS A 34 -7.96 -2.43 -12.04
CA CYS A 34 -8.87 -1.35 -11.62
C CYS A 34 -8.22 0.04 -11.70
N HIS A 35 -6.89 0.13 -11.63
CA HIS A 35 -6.13 1.38 -11.63
C HIS A 35 -5.06 1.43 -12.75
N PRO A 36 -5.46 1.33 -14.02
CA PRO A 36 -4.51 1.22 -15.13
C PRO A 36 -3.65 2.49 -15.28
N GLU A 37 -4.22 3.68 -15.12
CA GLU A 37 -3.48 4.94 -15.23
C GLU A 37 -2.46 5.10 -14.10
N ALA A 38 -2.83 4.71 -12.88
CA ALA A 38 -1.93 4.78 -11.75
C ALA A 38 -0.77 3.78 -11.88
N TYR A 39 -1.07 2.58 -12.38
CA TYR A 39 -0.07 1.57 -12.70
C TYR A 39 0.93 2.08 -13.74
N GLU A 40 0.45 2.69 -14.83
CA GLU A 40 1.30 3.28 -15.87
C GLU A 40 2.20 4.40 -15.32
N ALA A 41 1.64 5.30 -14.49
CA ALA A 41 2.42 6.36 -13.84
C ALA A 41 3.50 5.77 -12.91
N TRP A 42 3.16 4.75 -12.12
CA TRP A 42 4.12 4.04 -11.26
C TRP A 42 5.21 3.34 -12.08
N MET A 43 4.86 2.61 -13.14
CA MET A 43 5.81 1.94 -14.03
C MET A 43 6.83 2.89 -14.65
N GLN A 44 6.43 4.14 -14.90
CA GLN A 44 7.30 5.18 -15.44
C GLN A 44 8.18 5.83 -14.38
N SER A 45 7.88 5.65 -13.09
CA SER A 45 8.63 6.20 -11.98
C SER A 45 9.98 5.52 -11.75
N LYS A 46 10.78 6.12 -10.87
CA LYS A 46 12.03 5.52 -10.37
C LYS A 46 11.78 4.40 -9.35
N HIS A 47 10.63 4.41 -8.68
CA HIS A 47 10.28 3.41 -7.67
C HIS A 47 10.06 2.02 -8.29
N ALA A 48 9.33 1.94 -9.41
CA ALA A 48 9.16 0.70 -10.15
C ALA A 48 10.50 0.08 -10.63
N ARG A 49 11.51 0.92 -10.85
CA ARG A 49 12.85 0.53 -11.33
C ARG A 49 13.92 0.64 -10.25
N ALA A 50 13.54 0.74 -8.97
CA ALA A 50 14.46 1.07 -7.90
C ALA A 50 15.60 0.04 -7.80
N VAL A 51 15.29 -1.26 -7.88
CA VAL A 51 16.31 -2.32 -7.82
C VAL A 51 17.31 -2.24 -8.99
N SER A 52 16.86 -1.76 -10.16
CA SER A 52 17.69 -1.65 -11.37
C SER A 52 18.75 -0.56 -11.29
N SER A 53 18.67 0.36 -10.31
CA SER A 53 19.74 1.34 -10.08
C SER A 53 20.90 0.79 -9.23
N LEU A 54 20.79 -0.44 -8.72
CA LEU A 54 21.79 -1.09 -7.90
C LEU A 54 22.70 -2.00 -8.73
N SER A 55 23.98 -2.10 -8.36
CA SER A 55 24.87 -3.13 -8.88
C SER A 55 24.44 -4.52 -8.40
N GLU A 56 24.90 -5.59 -9.07
CA GLU A 56 24.60 -6.97 -8.66
C GLU A 56 25.01 -7.28 -7.21
N GLN A 57 26.08 -6.65 -6.71
CA GLN A 57 26.52 -6.80 -5.33
C GLN A 57 25.54 -6.10 -4.37
N GLN A 58 25.10 -4.88 -4.71
CA GLN A 58 24.14 -4.12 -3.90
C GLN A 58 22.76 -4.77 -3.88
N GLN A 59 22.34 -5.43 -4.97
CA GLN A 59 21.09 -6.20 -5.00
C GLN A 59 21.08 -7.41 -4.05
N LYS A 60 22.24 -7.77 -3.49
CA LYS A 60 22.38 -8.83 -2.47
C LYS A 60 22.61 -8.25 -1.06
N ASP A 61 22.74 -6.95 -0.91
CA ASP A 61 22.94 -6.27 0.37
C ASP A 61 21.59 -5.80 0.93
N GLY A 62 21.18 -6.39 2.06
CA GLY A 62 19.93 -6.05 2.74
C GLY A 62 19.80 -4.56 3.09
N ARG A 63 20.91 -3.85 3.28
CA ARG A 63 20.91 -2.39 3.54
C ARG A 63 20.53 -1.57 2.31
N CYS A 64 20.82 -2.07 1.11
CA CYS A 64 20.37 -1.44 -0.13
C CYS A 64 18.92 -1.82 -0.43
N LEU A 65 18.57 -3.09 -0.21
CA LEU A 65 17.22 -3.59 -0.44
C LEU A 65 16.19 -3.00 0.52
N SER A 66 16.58 -2.56 1.72
CA SER A 66 15.65 -1.89 2.66
C SER A 66 14.96 -0.65 2.07
N CYS A 67 15.52 -0.05 1.02
CA CYS A 67 14.90 1.08 0.31
C CYS A 67 14.57 0.76 -1.14
N HIS A 68 15.38 -0.07 -1.82
CA HIS A 68 15.21 -0.33 -3.25
C HIS A 68 14.29 -1.52 -3.56
N SER A 69 14.00 -2.37 -2.57
CA SER A 69 13.06 -3.49 -2.66
C SER A 69 12.60 -3.92 -1.26
N PRO A 70 12.03 -3.00 -0.45
CA PRO A 70 11.82 -3.19 0.99
C PRO A 70 10.99 -4.44 1.31
N ASP A 71 10.08 -4.78 0.41
CA ASP A 71 9.10 -5.86 0.58
C ASP A 71 9.56 -7.19 -0.06
N GLN A 72 10.77 -7.26 -0.62
CA GLN A 72 11.26 -8.44 -1.32
C GLN A 72 11.43 -9.66 -0.42
N VAL A 73 11.96 -9.45 0.79
CA VAL A 73 12.27 -10.55 1.72
C VAL A 73 10.99 -11.08 2.38
N ALA A 74 10.10 -10.18 2.79
CA ALA A 74 8.91 -10.55 3.55
C ALA A 74 7.72 -10.94 2.66
N GLN A 75 7.62 -10.37 1.45
CA GLN A 75 6.40 -10.40 0.64
C GLN A 75 6.69 -10.74 -0.84
N THR A 76 7.94 -11.09 -1.17
CA THR A 76 8.38 -11.46 -2.53
C THR A 76 8.11 -10.36 -3.57
N GLN A 77 8.03 -9.10 -3.15
CA GLN A 77 7.79 -7.98 -4.06
C GLN A 77 9.10 -7.34 -4.49
N ALA A 78 9.31 -7.33 -5.81
CA ALA A 78 10.44 -6.66 -6.40
C ALA A 78 10.19 -5.15 -6.47
N SER A 79 11.27 -4.37 -6.29
CA SER A 79 11.25 -2.91 -6.30
C SER A 79 10.34 -2.29 -5.23
N VAL A 80 10.19 -0.95 -5.27
CA VAL A 80 9.20 -0.22 -4.49
C VAL A 80 7.87 -0.29 -5.24
N SER A 81 6.88 -0.97 -4.67
CA SER A 81 5.59 -1.25 -5.30
C SER A 81 4.48 -0.30 -4.81
N CYS A 82 3.25 -0.48 -5.31
CA CYS A 82 2.07 0.25 -4.82
C CYS A 82 1.91 0.08 -3.30
N GLU A 83 2.12 -1.13 -2.83
CA GLU A 83 1.83 -1.58 -1.47
C GLU A 83 2.91 -1.14 -0.47
N THR A 84 4.11 -0.79 -0.95
CA THR A 84 5.14 -0.13 -0.13
C THR A 84 4.64 1.23 0.42
N CYS A 85 3.76 1.90 -0.32
CA CYS A 85 3.15 3.18 0.08
C CYS A 85 1.74 2.99 0.69
N HIS A 86 0.97 2.05 0.16
CA HIS A 86 -0.46 1.89 0.44
C HIS A 86 -0.82 0.75 1.40
N GLY A 87 0.17 0.01 1.91
CA GLY A 87 -0.05 -1.20 2.70
C GLY A 87 -0.35 -2.43 1.83
N GLY A 88 -0.46 -3.61 2.46
CA GLY A 88 -0.75 -4.85 1.73
C GLY A 88 -2.20 -4.90 1.23
N GLY A 89 -2.37 -5.25 -0.05
CA GLY A 89 -3.64 -5.19 -0.76
C GLY A 89 -4.60 -6.35 -0.54
N GLN A 90 -4.24 -7.37 0.24
CA GLN A 90 -5.08 -8.58 0.38
C GLN A 90 -6.53 -8.27 0.79
N TYR A 91 -6.75 -7.26 1.64
CA TYR A 91 -8.07 -6.96 2.19
C TYR A 91 -8.80 -5.82 1.48
N TYR A 92 -8.07 -4.88 0.86
CA TYR A 92 -8.70 -3.75 0.17
C TYR A 92 -8.78 -3.92 -1.36
N SER A 93 -8.13 -4.92 -1.94
CA SER A 93 -8.24 -5.23 -3.37
C SER A 93 -9.59 -5.79 -3.83
N PRO A 94 -10.42 -6.47 -3.00
CA PRO A 94 -11.75 -6.89 -3.43
C PRO A 94 -12.62 -5.68 -3.81
N GLU A 95 -13.31 -5.76 -4.95
CA GLU A 95 -14.06 -4.65 -5.53
C GLU A 95 -15.08 -4.03 -4.56
N TYR A 96 -15.77 -4.86 -3.79
CA TYR A 96 -16.78 -4.39 -2.82
C TYR A 96 -16.16 -3.59 -1.66
N VAL A 97 -14.90 -3.87 -1.31
CA VAL A 97 -14.15 -3.11 -0.30
C VAL A 97 -13.60 -1.83 -0.92
N MET A 98 -12.97 -1.94 -2.10
CA MET A 98 -12.33 -0.81 -2.77
C MET A 98 -13.30 0.34 -3.10
N LYS A 99 -14.57 0.02 -3.35
CA LYS A 99 -15.64 1.00 -3.61
C LYS A 99 -16.08 1.78 -2.38
N ASP A 100 -15.73 1.34 -1.17
CA ASP A 100 -16.00 2.01 0.10
C ASP A 100 -14.67 2.52 0.69
N PRO A 101 -14.39 3.84 0.58
CA PRO A 101 -13.12 4.40 1.06
C PRO A 101 -12.92 4.31 2.57
N GLU A 102 -13.99 4.23 3.36
CA GLU A 102 -13.88 4.09 4.82
C GLU A 102 -13.52 2.64 5.16
N LEU A 103 -14.20 1.68 4.53
CA LEU A 103 -13.92 0.26 4.71
C LEU A 103 -12.51 -0.10 4.23
N ALA A 104 -12.09 0.39 3.06
CA ALA A 104 -10.74 0.15 2.53
C ALA A 104 -9.65 0.58 3.51
N ARG A 105 -9.79 1.77 4.12
CA ARG A 105 -8.87 2.27 5.15
C ARG A 105 -8.92 1.44 6.42
N LEU A 106 -10.13 1.07 6.85
CA LEU A 106 -10.33 0.26 8.06
C LEU A 106 -9.63 -1.10 7.95
N VAL A 107 -9.56 -1.68 6.74
CA VAL A 107 -8.95 -2.99 6.52
C VAL A 107 -7.50 -2.93 6.03
N GLY A 108 -6.87 -1.75 6.01
CA GLY A 108 -5.42 -1.63 5.86
C GLY A 108 -4.92 -0.77 4.70
N LEU A 109 -5.79 -0.13 3.90
CA LEU A 109 -5.34 0.86 2.93
C LEU A 109 -4.73 2.07 3.65
N VAL A 110 -3.49 2.40 3.30
CA VAL A 110 -2.76 3.54 3.85
C VAL A 110 -2.78 4.71 2.86
N ASP A 111 -3.14 5.89 3.35
CA ASP A 111 -2.87 7.16 2.68
C ASP A 111 -1.44 7.60 3.07
N PRO A 112 -0.45 7.57 2.15
CA PRO A 112 0.95 7.79 2.53
C PRO A 112 1.18 9.24 2.99
N SER A 113 1.89 9.37 4.10
CA SER A 113 2.34 10.66 4.66
C SER A 113 3.81 10.93 4.33
N GLU A 114 4.27 12.16 4.58
CA GLU A 114 5.70 12.50 4.47
C GLU A 114 6.60 11.56 5.28
N LYS A 115 6.13 11.10 6.45
CA LYS A 115 6.84 10.14 7.29
C LYS A 115 7.11 8.84 6.54
N GLN A 116 6.14 8.35 5.76
CA GLN A 116 6.31 7.13 4.97
C GLN A 116 7.40 7.31 3.91
N CYS A 117 7.43 8.45 3.22
CA CYS A 117 8.48 8.76 2.24
C CYS A 117 9.87 8.84 2.88
N ARG A 118 9.95 9.41 4.08
CA ARG A 118 11.19 9.55 4.85
C ARG A 118 11.70 8.23 5.45
N SER A 119 10.97 7.13 5.33
CA SER A 119 11.51 5.80 5.68
C SER A 119 12.72 5.40 4.82
N CYS A 120 12.77 5.91 3.59
CA CYS A 120 13.87 5.69 2.63
C CYS A 120 14.57 6.99 2.25
N HIS A 121 13.85 8.11 2.28
CA HIS A 121 14.38 9.44 1.95
C HIS A 121 14.75 10.24 3.21
N ASP A 122 15.72 9.72 3.96
CA ASP A 122 16.31 10.38 5.12
C ASP A 122 17.79 10.73 4.89
N ALA A 123 18.47 11.14 5.96
CA ALA A 123 19.88 11.51 5.92
C ALA A 123 20.84 10.32 5.70
N SER A 124 20.36 9.08 5.85
CA SER A 124 21.15 7.86 5.58
C SER A 124 21.16 7.49 4.10
N SER A 125 20.24 8.04 3.31
CA SER A 125 20.19 7.84 1.87
C SER A 125 21.35 8.59 1.17
N PRO A 126 22.13 7.92 0.30
CA PRO A 126 23.23 8.54 -0.42
C PRO A 126 22.70 9.45 -1.54
N SER A 127 22.29 10.66 -1.20
CA SER A 127 21.83 11.68 -2.17
C SER A 127 22.64 12.97 -2.06
N LEU A 128 23.04 13.50 -3.22
CA LEU A 128 23.70 14.81 -3.32
C LEU A 128 22.74 16.00 -3.11
N ARG A 129 21.42 15.75 -3.21
CA ARG A 129 20.39 16.77 -3.02
C ARG A 129 19.49 16.41 -1.83
N PRO A 130 19.16 17.37 -0.96
CA PRO A 130 18.16 17.15 0.09
C PRO A 130 16.83 16.70 -0.50
N PHE A 131 16.14 15.82 0.22
CA PHE A 131 14.79 15.40 -0.13
C PHE A 131 13.78 16.51 0.18
N ASP A 132 13.12 17.01 -0.85
CA ASP A 132 11.94 17.87 -0.75
C ASP A 132 10.70 17.01 -0.99
N PHE A 133 9.89 16.81 0.06
CA PHE A 133 8.69 15.97 -0.01
C PHE A 133 7.66 16.54 -1.00
N LYS A 134 7.40 17.85 -0.95
CA LYS A 134 6.35 18.48 -1.75
C LYS A 134 6.68 18.42 -3.24
N GLU A 135 7.94 18.63 -3.59
CA GLU A 135 8.40 18.54 -4.97
C GLU A 135 8.44 17.08 -5.46
N SER A 136 8.96 16.17 -4.64
CA SER A 136 9.07 14.75 -5.01
C SER A 136 7.70 14.09 -5.18
N LEU A 137 6.69 14.51 -4.41
CA LEU A 137 5.33 13.99 -4.52
C LEU A 137 4.72 14.24 -5.90
N LYS A 138 5.09 15.35 -6.57
CA LYS A 138 4.63 15.63 -7.94
C LYS A 138 5.14 14.62 -8.95
N ALA A 139 6.33 14.07 -8.73
CA ALA A 139 6.95 13.08 -9.62
C ALA A 139 6.34 11.68 -9.49
N ILE A 140 5.53 11.44 -8.45
CA ILE A 140 4.79 10.19 -8.24
C ILE A 140 3.28 10.41 -8.30
N ASP A 141 2.79 11.58 -8.71
CA ASP A 141 1.36 11.81 -8.83
C ASP A 141 0.76 10.84 -9.85
N HIS A 142 -0.16 10.01 -9.36
CA HIS A 142 -0.81 8.95 -10.12
C HIS A 142 -2.32 8.97 -9.92
N TRP A 143 -2.87 10.09 -9.40
CA TRP A 143 -4.27 10.14 -9.00
C TRP A 143 -4.94 11.52 -9.16
N SER A 144 -4.20 12.63 -9.26
CA SER A 144 -4.82 13.96 -9.37
C SER A 144 -5.69 14.12 -10.61
N ALA A 145 -5.20 13.66 -11.77
CA ALA A 145 -5.95 13.71 -13.03
C ALA A 145 -7.25 12.89 -12.93
N GLU A 146 -7.19 11.70 -12.31
CA GLU A 146 -8.37 10.86 -12.15
C GLU A 146 -9.39 11.45 -11.17
N ARG A 147 -8.95 12.01 -10.04
CA ARG A 147 -9.84 12.73 -9.10
C ARG A 147 -10.55 13.88 -9.79
N ALA A 148 -9.83 14.68 -10.57
CA ALA A 148 -10.42 15.80 -11.30
C ALA A 148 -11.52 15.32 -12.25
N ARG A 149 -11.28 14.24 -13.01
CA ARG A 149 -12.30 13.65 -13.91
C ARG A 149 -13.50 13.07 -13.16
N ARG A 150 -13.29 12.43 -12.00
CA ARG A 150 -14.39 11.88 -11.16
C ARG A 150 -15.25 12.98 -10.55
N ALA A 151 -14.63 14.06 -10.06
CA ALA A 151 -15.34 15.24 -9.56
C ALA A 151 -16.21 15.85 -10.68
N ALA A 152 -15.63 16.10 -11.86
CA ALA A 152 -16.37 16.65 -13.00
C ALA A 152 -17.53 15.77 -13.46
N ARG A 153 -17.41 14.42 -13.37
CA ARG A 153 -18.50 13.48 -13.68
C ARG A 153 -19.64 13.53 -12.66
N THR A 154 -19.32 13.78 -11.39
CA THR A 154 -20.31 13.85 -10.30
C THR A 154 -21.10 15.16 -10.35
N GLU A 155 -20.46 16.23 -10.85
CA GLU A 155 -21.06 17.55 -11.02
C GLU A 155 -21.86 17.70 -12.32
N ALA A 156 -21.66 16.81 -13.31
CA ALA A 156 -22.41 16.85 -14.57
C ALA A 156 -23.88 16.44 -14.36
N PRO A 157 -24.86 17.15 -14.95
CA PRO A 157 -26.25 16.77 -14.86
C PRO A 157 -26.45 15.38 -15.48
N ALA A 158 -27.13 14.49 -14.76
CA ALA A 158 -27.44 13.16 -15.24
C ALA A 158 -28.26 13.25 -16.54
N THR A 159 -27.67 12.85 -17.66
CA THR A 159 -28.43 12.70 -18.91
C THR A 159 -29.46 11.59 -18.69
N PRO A 160 -30.77 11.86 -18.79
CA PRO A 160 -31.77 10.81 -18.61
C PRO A 160 -31.56 9.71 -19.66
N PRO A 161 -31.81 8.44 -19.32
CA PRO A 161 -31.68 7.34 -20.27
C PRO A 161 -32.58 7.62 -21.48
N SER A 162 -32.00 7.61 -22.68
CA SER A 162 -32.72 7.75 -23.94
C SER A 162 -33.74 6.63 -24.06
N THR A 163 -35.03 6.97 -23.96
CA THR A 163 -36.13 6.06 -24.22
C THR A 163 -36.29 5.89 -25.73
N ALA A 164 -35.39 5.12 -26.35
CA ALA A 164 -35.60 4.63 -27.70
C ALA A 164 -36.74 3.60 -27.67
N LYS A 165 -37.97 4.07 -27.92
CA LYS A 165 -39.12 3.22 -28.29
C LYS A 165 -38.77 2.45 -29.57
N LYS A 166 -38.84 1.13 -29.51
CA LYS A 166 -39.07 0.26 -30.68
C LYS A 166 -40.53 0.34 -31.09
#